data_AF-A0A2E0XUF2-F1
#
_entry.id   AF-A0A2E0XUF2-F1
#
_cell.length_a   1.000
_cell.length_b   1.000
_cell.length_c   1.000
_cell.angle_alpha   90.00
_cell.angle_beta   90.00
_cell.angle_gamma   90.00
#
_symmetry.space_group_name_H-M   'P 1'
#
loop_
_entity.id
_entity.type
_entity.pdbx_description
1 polymer ?
#
loop_
_entity_poly.entity_id
_entity_poly.type
_entity_poly.pdbx_seq_one_letter_code
_entity_poly.pdbx_strand_id
1 'polypeptide(L)'
;MKAISQKSRNLSPKIISIVEKELKLFYFKAFKRRSKNLLTLELIKECYTDQIKFFINEISDLINKYDKELKKDLVLLDLIKFKENEGCNKKILETLIIHLQERYKNLNVSPSELKSLLLFED
;
A
#
# COMPACT_ATOMS: atom_id res chain seq x y z
N MET A 1 9.63 34.74 -4.75
CA MET A 1 10.11 33.35 -4.81
C MET A 1 9.01 32.44 -4.27
N LYS A 2 8.44 31.55 -5.08
CA LYS A 2 7.43 30.60 -4.59
C LYS A 2 8.13 29.58 -3.69
N ALA A 3 7.70 29.49 -2.45
CA ALA A 3 8.17 28.46 -1.52
C ALA A 3 7.93 27.10 -2.15
N ILE A 4 9.01 26.38 -2.46
CA ILE A 4 8.97 24.97 -2.81
C ILE A 4 8.52 24.29 -1.52
N SER A 5 7.22 23.96 -1.47
CA SER A 5 6.62 23.17 -0.40
C SER A 5 7.54 21.99 -0.14
N GLN A 6 8.14 21.96 1.05
CA GLN A 6 8.81 20.78 1.57
C GLN A 6 7.75 19.69 1.64
N LYS A 7 7.62 18.90 0.56
CA LYS A 7 6.88 17.64 0.59
C LYS A 7 7.48 16.86 1.74
N SER A 8 6.73 16.72 2.83
CA SER A 8 7.20 15.97 3.99
C SER A 8 7.67 14.60 3.51
N ARG A 9 8.83 14.17 3.99
CA ARG A 9 9.38 12.82 3.75
C ARG A 9 8.53 11.72 4.41
N ASN A 10 7.44 12.11 5.08
CA ASN A 10 6.61 11.22 5.85
C ASN A 10 5.44 10.76 4.98
N LEU A 11 5.23 9.44 4.95
CA LEU A 11 4.08 8.82 4.34
C LEU A 11 2.78 9.42 4.89
N SER A 12 1.77 9.60 4.03
CA SER A 12 0.49 10.16 4.45
C SER A 12 -0.14 9.30 5.57
N PRO A 13 -0.60 9.90 6.69
CA PRO A 13 -1.30 9.17 7.75
C PRO A 13 -2.52 8.40 7.25
N LYS A 14 -3.13 8.88 6.17
CA LYS A 14 -4.26 8.20 5.50
C LYS A 14 -3.86 6.85 4.90
N ILE A 15 -2.67 6.75 4.31
CA ILE A 15 -2.17 5.49 3.72
C ILE A 15 -1.86 4.50 4.82
N ILE A 16 -1.12 4.94 5.85
CA ILE A 16 -0.76 4.12 7.00
C ILE A 16 -2.01 3.51 7.63
N SER A 17 -3.01 4.35 7.96
CA SER A 17 -4.25 3.87 8.59
C SER A 17 -5.05 2.91 7.71
N ILE A 18 -5.04 3.09 6.38
CA ILE A 18 -5.72 2.16 5.46
C ILE A 18 -4.97 0.83 5.38
N VAL A 19 -3.64 0.85 5.24
CA VAL A 19 -2.80 -0.36 5.24
C VAL A 19 -3.01 -1.16 6.52
N GLU A 20 -2.93 -0.51 7.68
CA GLU A 20 -3.14 -1.15 8.98
C GLU A 20 -4.53 -1.79 9.07
N LYS A 21 -5.57 -1.05 8.71
CA LYS A 21 -6.96 -1.53 8.77
C LYS A 21 -7.18 -2.74 7.87
N GLU A 22 -6.72 -2.67 6.63
CA GLU A 22 -6.98 -3.69 5.62
C GLU A 22 -6.14 -4.96 5.86
N LEU A 23 -4.87 -4.83 6.28
CA LEU A 23 -4.06 -5.98 6.70
C LEU A 23 -4.63 -6.62 7.96
N LYS A 24 -5.13 -5.84 8.92
CA LYS A 24 -5.82 -6.39 10.09
C LYS A 24 -7.04 -7.21 9.67
N LEU A 25 -7.84 -6.72 8.72
CA LEU A 25 -8.96 -7.49 8.21
C LEU A 25 -8.49 -8.78 7.52
N PHE A 26 -7.44 -8.71 6.69
CA PHE A 26 -6.88 -9.87 6.00
C PHE A 26 -6.46 -10.97 6.97
N TYR A 27 -5.55 -10.66 7.91
CA TYR A 27 -5.06 -11.64 8.87
C TYR A 27 -6.18 -12.14 9.78
N PHE A 28 -7.02 -11.25 10.32
CA PHE A 28 -8.05 -11.63 11.29
C PHE A 28 -9.33 -12.24 10.69
N LYS A 29 -9.51 -12.23 9.34
CA LYS A 29 -10.68 -12.83 8.66
C LYS A 29 -10.84 -14.31 8.98
N ALA A 30 -9.75 -15.07 8.98
CA ALA A 30 -9.76 -16.51 9.25
C ALA A 30 -9.98 -16.85 10.74
N PHE A 31 -9.80 -15.89 11.65
CA PHE A 31 -9.77 -16.13 13.10
C PHE A 31 -11.09 -15.83 13.83
N LYS A 32 -12.10 -15.25 13.18
CA LYS A 32 -13.39 -14.92 13.79
C LYS A 32 -14.19 -16.12 14.35
N ARG A 33 -13.83 -17.37 14.03
CA ARG A 33 -14.68 -18.55 14.24
C ARG A 33 -14.11 -19.67 15.12
N ARG A 34 -12.89 -19.54 15.68
CA ARG A 34 -12.29 -20.63 16.48
C ARG A 34 -11.77 -20.12 17.83
N SER A 35 -12.03 -20.87 18.89
CA SER A 35 -11.30 -20.76 20.16
C SER A 35 -9.82 -21.05 19.88
N LYS A 36 -8.98 -20.02 20.01
CA LYS A 36 -7.53 -20.12 19.84
C LYS A 36 -6.86 -19.99 21.20
N ASN A 37 -5.77 -20.71 21.40
CA ASN A 37 -4.91 -20.51 22.57
C ASN A 37 -4.17 -19.16 22.45
N LEU A 38 -3.71 -18.64 23.59
CA LEU A 38 -3.05 -17.33 23.70
C LEU A 38 -1.85 -17.21 22.73
N LEU A 39 -1.04 -18.26 22.66
CA LEU A 39 0.15 -18.34 21.82
C LEU A 39 -0.16 -18.13 20.32
N THR A 40 -1.23 -18.75 19.81
CA THR A 40 -1.62 -18.57 18.41
C THR A 40 -2.02 -17.12 18.13
N LEU A 41 -2.69 -16.45 19.07
CA LEU A 41 -3.08 -15.04 18.92
C LEU A 41 -1.88 -14.10 18.94
N GLU A 42 -0.86 -14.41 19.74
CA GLU A 42 0.40 -13.65 19.80
C GLU A 42 1.17 -13.76 18.48
N LEU A 43 1.38 -14.97 17.97
CA LEU A 43 2.05 -15.19 16.68
C LEU A 43 1.35 -14.46 15.53
N ILE A 44 0.01 -14.45 15.49
CA ILE A 44 -0.74 -13.72 14.45
C ILE A 44 -0.51 -12.22 14.57
N LYS A 45 -0.50 -11.67 15.80
CA LYS A 45 -0.24 -10.24 16.02
C LYS A 45 1.16 -9.86 15.58
N GLU A 46 2.15 -10.71 15.81
CA GLU A 46 3.52 -10.52 15.32
C GLU A 46 3.55 -10.50 13.79
N CYS A 47 3.00 -11.53 13.12
CA CYS A 47 2.93 -11.59 11.66
C CYS A 47 2.22 -10.37 11.05
N TYR A 48 1.06 -9.99 11.59
CA TYR A 48 0.31 -8.81 11.15
C TYR A 48 1.13 -7.52 11.30
N THR A 49 1.86 -7.39 12.42
CA THR A 49 2.68 -6.21 12.71
C THR A 49 3.85 -6.11 11.76
N ASP A 50 4.50 -7.23 11.46
CA ASP A 50 5.61 -7.26 10.51
C ASP A 50 5.15 -7.01 9.09
N GLN A 51 3.98 -7.52 8.70
CA GLN A 51 3.39 -7.21 7.40
C GLN A 51 3.07 -5.72 7.24
N ILE A 52 2.57 -5.05 8.29
CA ILE A 52 2.38 -3.60 8.26
C ILE A 52 3.70 -2.87 8.01
N LYS A 53 4.74 -3.21 8.77
CA LYS A 53 6.06 -2.59 8.59
C LYS A 53 6.59 -2.80 7.17
N PHE A 54 6.44 -4.02 6.64
CA PHE A 54 6.81 -4.34 5.27
C PHE A 54 6.11 -3.43 4.26
N PHE A 55 4.77 -3.35 4.30
CA PHE A 55 4.00 -2.48 3.40
C PHE A 55 4.38 -1.00 3.54
N ILE A 56 4.54 -0.49 4.76
CA ILE A 56 4.91 0.91 5.00
C ILE A 56 6.29 1.23 4.42
N ASN A 57 7.26 0.33 4.63
CA ASN A 57 8.61 0.50 4.12
C ASN A 57 8.63 0.46 2.59
N GLU A 58 7.96 -0.52 1.98
CA GLU A 58 7.90 -0.67 0.53
C GLU A 58 7.23 0.53 -0.14
N ILE A 59 6.11 1.03 0.40
CA ILE A 59 5.47 2.25 -0.10
C ILE A 59 6.41 3.45 0.04
N SER A 60 7.12 3.56 1.17
CA SER A 60 8.08 4.65 1.39
C SER A 60 9.23 4.58 0.40
N ASP A 61 9.73 3.39 0.09
CA ASP A 61 10.78 3.16 -0.89
C ASP A 61 10.33 3.49 -2.32
N LEU A 62 9.09 3.13 -2.69
CA LEU A 62 8.49 3.55 -3.96
C LEU A 62 8.40 5.07 -4.07
N ILE A 63 7.94 5.75 -3.02
CA ILE A 63 7.86 7.21 -3.01
C ILE A 63 9.26 7.82 -3.14
N ASN A 64 10.24 7.35 -2.36
CA ASN A 64 11.63 7.81 -2.42
C ASN A 64 12.26 7.59 -3.80
N LYS A 65 11.92 6.49 -4.47
CA LYS A 65 12.34 6.20 -5.84
C LYS A 65 11.79 7.23 -6.82
N TYR A 66 10.49 7.51 -6.76
CA TYR A 66 9.82 8.43 -7.70
C TYR A 66 10.02 9.92 -7.40
N ASP A 67 10.40 10.26 -6.17
CA ASP A 67 10.87 11.60 -5.84
C ASP A 67 12.19 11.93 -6.56
N LYS A 68 13.00 10.91 -6.91
CA LYS A 68 14.26 11.07 -7.67
C LYS A 68 14.03 11.07 -9.18
N GLU A 69 13.28 10.08 -9.68
CA GLU A 69 13.00 9.94 -11.11
C GLU A 69 11.62 9.32 -11.32
N LEU A 70 10.71 10.07 -11.94
CA LEU A 70 9.36 9.63 -12.25
C LEU A 70 9.26 9.18 -13.70
N LYS A 71 9.13 7.87 -13.93
CA LYS A 71 8.77 7.26 -15.22
C LYS A 71 7.49 6.47 -15.06
N LYS A 72 6.45 6.83 -15.83
CA LYS A 72 5.13 6.20 -15.72
C LYS A 72 5.19 4.68 -15.86
N ASP A 73 5.92 4.16 -16.84
CA ASP A 73 6.01 2.72 -17.08
C ASP A 73 6.64 1.98 -15.89
N LEU A 74 7.65 2.59 -15.23
CA LEU A 74 8.23 2.03 -14.01
C LEU A 74 7.23 2.04 -12.85
N VAL A 75 6.44 3.11 -12.73
CA VAL A 75 5.37 3.20 -11.72
C VAL A 75 4.36 2.07 -11.90
N LEU A 76 3.90 1.83 -13.14
CA LEU A 76 2.94 0.76 -13.42
C LEU A 76 3.52 -0.62 -13.12
N LEU A 77 4.77 -0.88 -13.52
CA LEU A 77 5.44 -2.15 -13.25
C LEU A 77 5.60 -2.41 -11.75
N ASP A 78 5.99 -1.41 -10.97
CA ASP A 78 6.16 -1.58 -9.54
C ASP A 78 4.81 -1.67 -8.81
N LEU A 79 3.74 -1.03 -9.30
CA LEU A 79 2.38 -1.23 -8.77
C LEU A 79 1.86 -2.65 -9.05
N ILE A 80 2.22 -3.24 -10.20
CA ILE A 80 1.91 -4.65 -10.51
C ILE A 80 2.66 -5.56 -9.53
N LYS A 81 3.95 -5.32 -9.28
CA LYS A 81 4.71 -6.11 -8.29
C LYS A 81 4.15 -5.94 -6.88
N PHE A 82 3.86 -4.71 -6.47
CA PHE A 82 3.27 -4.42 -5.16
C PHE A 82 1.94 -5.15 -4.94
N LYS A 83 1.14 -5.32 -6.01
CA LYS A 83 -0.11 -6.09 -5.99
C LYS A 83 0.09 -7.56 -5.65
N GLU A 84 1.24 -8.15 -5.99
CA GLU A 84 1.56 -9.57 -5.75
C GLU A 84 1.85 -9.86 -4.27
N ASN A 85 2.04 -8.83 -3.45
CA ASN A 85 2.29 -9.00 -2.02
C ASN A 85 1.09 -9.62 -1.28
N GLU A 86 1.35 -10.62 -0.44
CA GLU A 86 0.33 -11.24 0.39
C GLU A 86 -0.36 -10.20 1.29
N GLY A 87 -1.69 -10.21 1.27
CA GLY A 87 -2.52 -9.25 2.01
C GLY A 87 -2.74 -7.92 1.29
N CYS A 88 -2.09 -7.67 0.15
CA CYS A 88 -2.46 -6.54 -0.71
C CYS A 88 -3.89 -6.75 -1.22
N ASN A 89 -4.68 -5.68 -1.20
CA ASN A 89 -6.05 -5.71 -1.70
C ASN A 89 -6.37 -4.44 -2.49
N LYS A 90 -7.53 -4.45 -3.14
CA LYS A 90 -8.00 -3.34 -3.97
C LYS A 90 -7.91 -1.98 -3.27
N LYS A 91 -8.30 -1.88 -2.00
CA LYS A 91 -8.31 -0.60 -1.27
C LYS A 91 -6.91 -0.09 -0.96
N ILE A 92 -5.98 -0.97 -0.60
CA ILE A 92 -4.58 -0.61 -0.36
C ILE A 92 -4.00 -0.05 -1.66
N LEU A 93 -4.13 -0.80 -2.76
CA LEU A 93 -3.57 -0.42 -4.05
C LEU A 93 -4.22 0.86 -4.61
N GLU A 94 -5.54 0.99 -4.54
CA GLU A 94 -6.27 2.18 -4.96
C GLU A 94 -5.84 3.42 -4.17
N THR A 95 -5.67 3.30 -2.85
CA THR A 95 -5.21 4.39 -1.99
C THR A 95 -3.78 4.82 -2.37
N LEU A 96 -2.90 3.86 -2.65
CA LEU A 96 -1.55 4.14 -3.11
C LEU A 96 -1.56 4.88 -4.45
N ILE A 97 -2.34 4.41 -5.41
CA ILE A 97 -2.45 5.05 -6.74
C ILE A 97 -2.94 6.49 -6.60
N ILE A 98 -4.01 6.73 -5.85
CA ILE A 98 -4.55 8.08 -5.59
C ILE A 98 -3.45 8.96 -4.98
N HIS A 99 -2.72 8.47 -3.98
CA HIS A 99 -1.65 9.23 -3.36
C HIS A 99 -0.53 9.59 -4.36
N LEU A 100 -0.13 8.65 -5.21
CA LEU A 100 0.89 8.90 -6.22
C LEU A 100 0.41 9.93 -7.25
N GLN A 101 -0.85 9.87 -7.69
CA GLN A 101 -1.43 10.86 -8.62
C GLN A 101 -1.54 12.26 -7.98
N GLU A 102 -1.94 12.34 -6.71
CA GLU A 102 -1.98 13.60 -5.95
C GLU A 102 -0.58 14.20 -5.75
N ARG A 103 0.42 13.34 -5.44
CA ARG A 103 1.81 13.77 -5.22
C ARG A 103 2.50 14.16 -6.53
N TYR A 104 2.25 13.44 -7.61
CA TYR A 104 2.92 13.60 -8.90
C TYR A 104 1.91 13.97 -9.99
N LYS A 105 1.72 15.28 -10.20
CA LYS A 105 0.74 15.82 -11.17
C LYS A 105 0.86 15.29 -12.61
N ASN A 106 2.05 14.79 -12.98
CA ASN A 106 2.32 14.25 -14.32
C ASN A 106 2.05 12.73 -14.41
N LEU A 107 1.72 12.08 -13.29
CA LEU A 107 1.32 10.68 -13.26
C LEU A 107 -0.17 10.58 -13.58
N ASN A 108 -0.48 10.29 -14.84
CA ASN A 108 -1.83 9.99 -15.26
C ASN A 108 -1.98 8.49 -15.52
N VAL A 109 -2.74 7.80 -14.67
CA VAL A 109 -3.10 6.39 -14.84
C VAL A 109 -4.43 6.35 -15.59
N SER A 110 -4.44 5.71 -16.75
CA SER A 110 -5.63 5.65 -17.61
C SER A 110 -6.71 4.74 -17.00
N PRO A 111 -7.98 4.87 -17.42
CA PRO A 111 -9.05 3.98 -16.93
C PRO A 111 -8.78 2.49 -17.20
N SER A 112 -8.13 2.15 -18.32
CA SER A 112 -7.78 0.76 -18.64
C SER A 112 -6.64 0.23 -17.74
N GLU A 113 -5.63 1.06 -17.48
CA GLU A 113 -4.53 0.74 -16.54
C GLU A 113 -5.08 0.55 -15.12
N LEU A 114 -5.94 1.46 -14.65
CA LEU A 114 -6.62 1.35 -13.36
C LEU A 114 -7.43 0.06 -13.25
N LYS A 115 -8.20 -0.28 -14.28
CA LYS A 115 -8.99 -1.51 -14.31
C LYS A 115 -8.11 -2.75 -14.19
N SER A 116 -6.97 -2.77 -14.87
CA SER A 116 -6.00 -3.88 -14.82
C SER A 116 -5.34 -4.00 -13.43
N LEU A 117 -4.88 -2.88 -12.88
CA LEU A 117 -4.24 -2.82 -11.57
C LEU A 117 -5.20 -3.28 -10.45
N LEU A 118 -6.46 -2.83 -10.51
CA LEU A 118 -7.45 -3.09 -9.46
C LEU A 118 -8.26 -4.38 -9.65
N LEU A 119 -7.88 -5.23 -10.61
CA LEU A 119 -8.46 -6.56 -10.79
C LEU A 119 -7.78 -7.56 -9.84
N PHE A 120 -8.44 -7.92 -8.73
CA PHE A 120 -7.97 -8.95 -7.81
C PHE A 120 -8.78 -10.23 -8.06
N GLU A 121 -8.13 -11.38 -8.01
CA GLU A 121 -8.84 -12.67 -7.95
C GLU A 121 -9.44 -12.84 -6.55
N ASP A 122 -10.69 -13.29 -6.48
CA ASP A 122 -11.45 -13.47 -5.23
C ASP A 122 -11.00 -14.70 -4.42
#